data_AF-X6ND37-F1
#
_entry.id   AF-X6ND37-F1
#
_cell.length_a   1.000
_cell.length_b   1.000
_cell.length_c   1.000
_cell.angle_alpha   90.00
_cell.angle_beta   90.00
_cell.angle_gamma   90.00
#
_symmetry.space_group_name_H-M   'P 1'
#
loop_
_entity.id
_entity.type
_entity.pdbx_description
1 polymer ?
#
loop_
_entity_poly.entity_id
_entity_poly.type
_entity_poly.pdbx_seq_one_letter_code
_entity_poly.pdbx_strand_id
1 'polypeptide(L)'
;MDMLIILAFWILISNIFFLLNNHLGYGYKMCCTLFCSKDPGVYMLAKFKGDYEKKNKLKKMNILENEKKKAEIEEKFLSSQHLCLSKNWVLQLNQEDQINDYLCLLCKQIANYPVEINCPQHQHSNEPLIVGEHCLKQYLRQNSNNCPVESHEHCKYTKVKLIHRYVSELRVTCPLQFEQDLQTCVQTQQTNEGKETNCNFNGKVKELKEHLENSCSLRCFGCWFKPFGCNHNCHKHELKQHLISNMQFHFDLVLQSFQALKQTLQLLQVLLFVFFINGDKIKTKKKKYFFFFKKEESTQLKLQNEKLRLEMQSKRLRDEENMTIFKGYS
;
A
#
# COMPACT_ATOMS: atom_id res chain seq x y z
N MET A 1 -19.40 -26.32 -5.65
CA MET A 1 -18.12 -26.87 -6.16
C MET A 1 -16.99 -25.83 -6.07
N ASP A 2 -17.10 -24.83 -5.19
CA ASP A 2 -16.51 -23.51 -5.50
C ASP A 2 -15.36 -23.08 -4.57
N MET A 3 -15.23 -23.64 -3.37
CA MET A 3 -14.11 -23.30 -2.48
C MET A 3 -12.78 -23.90 -2.96
N LEU A 4 -12.80 -25.12 -3.50
CA LEU A 4 -11.58 -25.80 -3.96
C LEU A 4 -10.99 -25.16 -5.22
N ILE A 5 -11.83 -24.64 -6.12
CA ILE A 5 -11.38 -23.93 -7.33
C ILE A 5 -10.78 -22.57 -6.95
N ILE A 6 -11.42 -21.83 -6.03
CA ILE A 6 -10.90 -20.56 -5.53
C ILE A 6 -9.57 -20.77 -4.78
N LEU A 7 -9.45 -21.83 -3.97
CA LEU A 7 -8.19 -22.19 -3.29
C LEU A 7 -7.09 -22.57 -4.27
N ALA A 8 -7.40 -23.40 -5.28
CA ALA A 8 -6.42 -23.78 -6.30
C ALA A 8 -5.94 -22.56 -7.09
N PHE A 9 -6.84 -21.61 -7.41
CA PHE A 9 -6.50 -20.38 -8.10
C PHE A 9 -5.64 -19.46 -7.22
N TRP A 10 -5.93 -19.35 -5.92
CA TRP A 10 -5.15 -18.57 -4.97
C TRP A 10 -3.74 -19.15 -4.73
N ILE A 11 -3.61 -20.48 -4.67
CA ILE A 11 -2.32 -21.17 -4.56
C ILE A 11 -1.49 -20.92 -5.83
N LEU A 12 -2.12 -20.98 -7.00
CA LEU A 12 -1.44 -20.72 -8.27
C LEU A 12 -0.91 -19.28 -8.35
N ILE A 13 -1.73 -18.29 -7.99
CA ILE A 13 -1.36 -16.87 -7.98
C ILE A 13 -0.25 -16.59 -6.95
N SER A 14 -0.35 -17.16 -5.75
CA SER A 14 0.64 -16.94 -4.69
C SER A 14 2.01 -17.52 -5.06
N ASN A 15 2.03 -18.69 -5.70
CA ASN A 15 3.27 -19.30 -6.20
C ASN A 15 3.88 -18.49 -7.35
N ILE A 16 3.06 -17.94 -8.26
CA ILE A 16 3.54 -17.06 -9.32
C ILE A 16 4.12 -15.77 -8.73
N PHE A 17 3.48 -15.17 -7.73
CA PHE A 17 3.95 -13.93 -7.09
C PHE A 17 5.25 -14.16 -6.29
N PHE A 18 5.38 -15.30 -5.61
CA PHE A 18 6.60 -15.69 -4.91
C PHE A 18 7.77 -15.94 -5.88
N LEU A 19 7.50 -16.55 -7.04
CA LEU A 19 8.52 -16.75 -8.09
C LEU A 19 8.94 -15.44 -8.75
N LEU A 20 8.03 -14.49 -8.94
CA LEU A 20 8.33 -13.18 -9.51
C LEU A 20 9.14 -12.30 -8.55
N ASN A 21 8.84 -12.31 -7.25
CA ASN A 21 9.56 -11.52 -6.26
C ASN A 21 10.98 -12.05 -5.96
N ASN A 22 11.23 -13.35 -6.11
CA ASN A 22 12.56 -13.91 -5.92
C ASN A 22 13.49 -13.69 -7.13
N HIS A 23 12.96 -13.36 -8.31
CA HIS A 23 13.76 -13.18 -9.53
C HIS A 23 13.98 -11.71 -9.94
N LEU A 24 13.16 -10.77 -9.46
CA LEU A 24 13.25 -9.35 -9.81
C LEU A 24 14.00 -8.54 -8.73
N GLY A 25 15.23 -8.96 -8.45
CA GLY A 25 16.18 -8.26 -7.61
C GLY A 25 17.11 -7.30 -8.34
N TYR A 26 16.89 -6.94 -9.62
CA TYR A 26 17.74 -5.97 -10.32
C TYR A 26 16.93 -5.18 -11.37
N GLY A 27 16.91 -3.85 -11.20
CA GLY A 27 16.13 -2.94 -12.05
C GLY A 27 16.80 -2.60 -13.38
N TYR A 28 16.05 -2.75 -14.47
CA TYR A 28 16.35 -2.11 -15.75
C TYR A 28 15.07 -1.66 -16.47
N LYS A 29 15.09 -0.42 -16.97
CA LYS A 29 14.05 0.27 -17.75
C LYS A 29 14.21 -0.08 -19.22
N MET A 30 13.14 -0.45 -19.93
CA MET A 30 13.14 -0.53 -21.40
C MET A 30 11.91 0.19 -22.00
N CYS A 31 12.15 0.94 -23.06
CA CYS A 31 11.20 1.82 -23.75
C CYS A 31 10.68 1.11 -25.02
N CYS A 32 9.37 1.12 -25.26
CA CYS A 32 8.72 0.58 -26.46
C CYS A 32 8.04 1.69 -27.26
N THR A 33 8.33 1.76 -28.56
CA THR A 33 7.59 2.54 -29.56
C THR A 33 7.28 1.66 -30.78
N LEU A 34 6.11 1.92 -31.38
CA LEU A 34 5.59 1.51 -32.72
C LEU A 34 4.67 0.26 -32.78
N PHE A 35 3.39 0.47 -33.13
CA PHE A 35 2.87 0.46 -34.51
C PHE A 35 1.41 0.94 -34.57
N CYS A 36 1.05 1.70 -35.61
CA CYS A 36 -0.30 2.21 -35.88
C CYS A 36 -0.62 1.97 -37.37
N SER A 37 -1.78 1.39 -37.69
CA SER A 37 -2.31 1.30 -39.06
C SER A 37 -3.75 1.82 -39.11
N LYS A 38 -4.11 2.50 -40.20
CA LYS A 38 -5.38 3.22 -40.42
C LYS A 38 -6.19 2.49 -41.48
N ASP A 39 -7.47 2.20 -41.20
CA ASP A 39 -8.43 1.69 -42.19
C ASP A 39 -9.77 2.48 -42.12
N PRO A 40 -10.36 2.95 -43.25
CA PRO A 40 -11.46 3.93 -43.24
C PRO A 40 -12.88 3.35 -43.08
N GLY A 41 -13.05 2.02 -43.07
CA GLY A 41 -14.37 1.37 -42.97
C GLY A 41 -15.07 1.49 -41.61
N VAL A 42 -14.38 2.00 -40.58
CA VAL A 42 -14.87 2.08 -39.19
C VAL A 42 -15.79 3.29 -38.93
N TYR A 43 -15.86 4.24 -39.87
CA TYR A 43 -16.42 5.57 -39.59
C TYR A 43 -17.95 5.68 -39.55
N MET A 44 -18.72 4.75 -40.16
CA MET A 44 -20.19 4.84 -40.18
C MET A 44 -20.90 4.04 -39.08
N LEU A 45 -20.30 2.95 -38.57
CA LEU A 45 -20.81 2.26 -37.36
C LEU A 45 -20.51 3.05 -36.07
N ALA A 46 -19.54 3.98 -36.11
CA ALA A 46 -19.17 4.82 -34.98
C ALA A 46 -20.23 5.87 -34.61
N LYS A 47 -21.08 6.29 -35.55
CA LYS A 47 -22.02 7.40 -35.33
C LYS A 47 -23.31 6.98 -34.63
N PHE A 48 -23.84 5.79 -34.95
CA PHE A 48 -25.04 5.24 -34.28
C PHE A 48 -24.75 4.62 -32.89
N LYS A 49 -23.54 4.08 -32.66
CA LYS A 49 -23.06 3.74 -31.31
C LYS A 49 -22.92 4.98 -30.41
N GLY A 50 -22.48 6.10 -30.98
CA GLY A 50 -22.15 7.32 -30.24
C GLY A 50 -23.29 7.89 -29.40
N ASP A 51 -24.53 7.89 -29.89
CA ASP A 51 -25.65 8.55 -29.19
C ASP A 51 -26.34 7.64 -28.16
N TYR A 52 -26.41 6.33 -28.42
CA TYR A 52 -26.86 5.34 -27.42
C TYR A 52 -25.82 5.17 -26.29
N GLU A 53 -24.53 5.16 -26.64
CA GLU A 53 -23.45 5.18 -25.65
C GLU A 53 -23.45 6.49 -24.87
N LYS A 54 -23.71 7.66 -25.46
CA LYS A 54 -23.73 8.95 -24.73
C LYS A 54 -24.77 9.01 -23.62
N LYS A 55 -26.02 8.58 -23.87
CA LYS A 55 -27.09 8.59 -22.86
C LYS A 55 -26.86 7.55 -21.76
N ASN A 56 -26.39 6.34 -22.10
CA ASN A 56 -26.01 5.35 -21.09
C ASN A 56 -24.76 5.76 -20.30
N LYS A 57 -23.79 6.44 -20.94
CA LYS A 57 -22.55 6.91 -20.30
C LYS A 57 -22.83 8.04 -19.30
N LEU A 58 -23.74 8.97 -19.61
CA LEU A 58 -24.10 10.05 -18.68
C LEU A 58 -24.86 9.52 -17.45
N LYS A 59 -25.81 8.59 -17.63
CA LYS A 59 -26.52 7.94 -16.52
C LYS A 59 -25.60 7.04 -15.69
N LYS A 60 -24.65 6.34 -16.33
CA LYS A 60 -23.63 5.51 -15.67
C LYS A 60 -22.59 6.35 -14.92
N MET A 61 -22.24 7.55 -15.38
CA MET A 61 -21.32 8.45 -14.65
C MET A 61 -21.91 8.96 -13.34
N ASN A 62 -23.17 9.40 -13.32
CA ASN A 62 -23.79 9.92 -12.09
C ASN A 62 -23.98 8.82 -11.01
N ILE A 63 -24.31 7.59 -11.42
CA ILE A 63 -24.41 6.45 -10.50
C ILE A 63 -23.02 6.07 -9.96
N LEU A 64 -22.02 6.01 -10.84
CA LEU A 64 -20.64 5.67 -10.46
C LEU A 64 -20.01 6.71 -9.52
N GLU A 65 -20.32 8.00 -9.66
CA GLU A 65 -19.82 9.04 -8.75
C GLU A 65 -20.41 8.94 -7.35
N ASN A 66 -21.71 8.66 -7.23
CA ASN A 66 -22.34 8.45 -5.92
C ASN A 66 -21.86 7.17 -5.24
N GLU A 67 -21.73 6.07 -5.98
CA GLU A 67 -21.18 4.81 -5.47
C GLU A 67 -19.70 4.94 -5.06
N LYS A 68 -18.92 5.70 -5.81
CA LYS A 68 -17.51 5.97 -5.50
C LYS A 68 -17.38 6.78 -4.21
N LYS A 69 -18.19 7.83 -4.02
CA LYS A 69 -18.21 8.61 -2.77
C LYS A 69 -18.57 7.73 -1.57
N LYS A 70 -19.62 6.90 -1.68
CA LYS A 70 -20.06 6.00 -0.60
C LYS A 70 -19.01 4.95 -0.22
N ALA A 71 -18.29 4.42 -1.20
CA ALA A 71 -17.24 3.43 -0.96
C ALA A 71 -15.96 4.04 -0.38
N GLU A 72 -15.57 5.23 -0.83
CA GLU A 72 -14.47 5.99 -0.22
C GLU A 72 -14.75 6.29 1.25
N ILE A 73 -16.01 6.58 1.59
CA ILE A 73 -16.47 6.80 2.96
C ILE A 73 -16.33 5.54 3.83
N GLU A 74 -16.80 4.39 3.36
CA GLU A 74 -16.71 3.15 4.13
C GLU A 74 -15.26 2.68 4.32
N GLU A 75 -14.46 2.73 3.26
CA GLU A 75 -13.03 2.37 3.30
C GLU A 75 -12.26 3.31 4.23
N LYS A 76 -12.62 4.61 4.21
CA LYS A 76 -12.10 5.59 5.16
C LYS A 76 -12.55 5.27 6.58
N PHE A 77 -13.81 4.88 6.83
CA PHE A 77 -14.28 4.58 8.19
C PHE A 77 -13.62 3.33 8.78
N LEU A 78 -13.45 2.27 7.99
CA LEU A 78 -12.80 1.03 8.43
C LEU A 78 -11.30 1.22 8.68
N SER A 79 -10.61 2.01 7.85
CA SER A 79 -9.23 2.43 8.13
C SER A 79 -9.16 3.45 9.28
N SER A 80 -10.27 4.12 9.60
CA SER A 80 -10.42 5.08 10.69
C SER A 80 -10.87 4.47 12.02
N GLN A 81 -10.94 3.14 12.16
CA GLN A 81 -11.28 2.49 13.45
C GLN A 81 -10.35 2.89 14.60
N HIS A 82 -9.19 3.49 14.30
CA HIS A 82 -8.24 4.01 15.27
C HIS A 82 -8.26 5.54 15.42
N LEU A 83 -9.03 6.26 14.59
CA LEU A 83 -9.18 7.72 14.69
C LEU A 83 -10.17 8.07 15.79
N CYS A 84 -10.08 9.32 16.27
CA CYS A 84 -11.04 9.89 17.20
C CYS A 84 -12.45 9.91 16.58
N LEU A 85 -13.47 9.72 17.40
CA LEU A 85 -14.87 9.62 16.97
C LEU A 85 -15.44 11.03 16.82
N SER A 86 -16.08 11.31 15.68
CA SER A 86 -16.66 12.64 15.45
C SER A 86 -17.66 13.03 16.56
N LYS A 87 -17.47 14.22 17.16
CA LYS A 87 -18.31 14.75 18.24
C LYS A 87 -19.78 14.84 17.81
N ASN A 88 -20.03 15.20 16.55
CA ASN A 88 -21.37 15.54 16.05
C ASN A 88 -22.36 14.36 16.09
N TRP A 89 -21.92 13.15 15.72
CA TRP A 89 -22.81 11.99 15.72
C TRP A 89 -22.89 11.32 17.10
N VAL A 90 -21.82 11.40 17.92
CA VAL A 90 -21.87 10.95 19.32
C VAL A 90 -22.86 11.81 20.13
N LEU A 91 -22.90 13.12 19.90
CA LEU A 91 -23.84 14.03 20.56
C LEU A 91 -25.33 13.74 20.29
N GLN A 92 -25.67 12.98 19.25
CA GLN A 92 -27.07 12.66 18.96
C GLN A 92 -27.75 11.87 20.08
N LEU A 93 -26.99 11.10 20.85
CA LEU A 93 -27.51 10.17 21.85
C LEU A 93 -26.90 10.34 23.25
N ASN A 94 -26.02 11.33 23.44
CA ASN A 94 -25.37 11.60 24.73
C ASN A 94 -25.44 13.10 25.04
N GLN A 95 -25.39 13.44 26.32
CA GLN A 95 -25.36 14.84 26.77
C GLN A 95 -23.98 15.45 26.53
N GLU A 96 -23.92 16.75 26.22
CA GLU A 96 -22.65 17.43 25.95
C GLU A 96 -21.70 17.41 27.15
N ASP A 97 -22.22 17.63 28.36
CA ASP A 97 -21.44 17.60 29.59
C ASP A 97 -20.80 16.23 29.86
N GLN A 98 -21.42 15.14 29.38
CA GLN A 98 -20.87 13.79 29.56
C GLN A 98 -19.69 13.50 28.65
N ILE A 99 -19.55 14.23 27.54
CA ILE A 99 -18.56 13.91 26.50
C ILE A 99 -17.36 14.86 26.48
N ASN A 100 -17.49 16.05 27.09
CA ASN A 100 -16.47 17.09 27.05
C ASN A 100 -15.15 16.64 27.69
N ASP A 101 -15.22 15.84 28.76
CA ASP A 101 -14.05 15.26 29.44
C ASP A 101 -13.28 14.24 28.58
N TYR A 102 -13.86 13.81 27.46
CA TYR A 102 -13.28 12.82 26.56
C TYR A 102 -12.81 13.41 25.24
N LEU A 103 -12.77 14.74 25.11
CA LEU A 103 -12.31 15.40 23.90
C LEU A 103 -10.79 15.27 23.73
N CYS A 104 -10.37 14.84 22.55
CA CYS A 104 -8.98 14.80 22.15
C CYS A 104 -8.45 16.24 22.00
N LEU A 105 -7.40 16.59 22.76
CA LEU A 105 -6.80 17.92 22.72
C LEU A 105 -6.35 18.35 21.31
N LEU A 106 -5.96 17.39 20.45
CA LEU A 106 -5.41 17.66 19.11
C LEU A 106 -6.50 17.91 18.06
N CYS A 107 -7.48 17.02 17.92
CA CYS A 107 -8.48 17.09 16.85
C CYS A 107 -9.85 17.58 17.31
N LYS A 108 -10.03 17.80 18.62
CA LYS A 108 -11.28 18.25 19.26
C LYS A 108 -12.48 17.33 19.02
N GLN A 109 -12.22 16.09 18.64
CA GLN A 109 -13.21 15.00 18.53
C GLN A 109 -13.14 14.11 19.77
N ILE A 110 -14.05 13.15 19.94
CA ILE A 110 -14.01 12.21 21.08
C ILE A 110 -12.80 11.29 20.95
N ALA A 111 -11.94 11.27 21.96
CA ALA A 111 -10.71 10.49 21.97
C ALA A 111 -11.02 8.98 21.89
N ASN A 112 -10.63 8.36 20.78
CA ASN A 112 -10.65 6.92 20.63
C ASN A 112 -9.32 6.34 21.12
N TYR A 113 -9.37 5.25 21.89
CA TYR A 113 -8.23 4.75 22.65
C TYR A 113 -7.50 5.87 23.42
N PRO A 114 -8.19 6.53 24.37
CA PRO A 114 -7.67 7.71 25.04
C PRO A 114 -6.39 7.40 25.83
N VAL A 115 -5.44 8.31 25.72
CA VAL A 115 -4.22 8.38 26.53
C VAL A 115 -4.18 9.73 27.23
N GLU A 116 -3.57 9.76 28.41
CA GLU A 116 -3.37 10.97 29.18
C GLU A 116 -1.91 11.38 29.12
N ILE A 117 -1.66 12.65 28.78
CA ILE A 117 -0.33 13.24 28.82
C ILE A 117 0.00 13.53 30.28
N ASN A 118 1.10 12.95 30.76
CA ASN A 118 1.53 13.03 32.16
C ASN A 118 3.00 13.47 32.27
N CYS A 119 3.38 14.43 31.44
CA CYS A 119 4.68 15.08 31.50
C CYS A 119 4.84 15.81 32.85
N PRO A 120 6.02 15.78 33.49
CA PRO A 120 6.29 16.53 34.73
C PRO A 120 5.97 18.04 34.62
N GLN A 121 6.16 18.61 33.43
CA GLN A 121 5.84 20.00 33.09
C GLN A 121 4.35 20.34 33.29
N HIS A 122 3.47 19.33 33.27
CA HIS A 122 2.02 19.50 33.38
C HIS A 122 1.45 18.93 34.67
N GLN A 123 2.28 18.64 35.67
CA GLN A 123 1.81 18.06 36.94
C GLN A 123 0.85 18.97 37.71
N HIS A 124 0.88 20.27 37.43
CA HIS A 124 0.01 21.28 38.06
C HIS A 124 -1.24 21.61 37.25
N SER A 125 -1.46 21.01 36.07
CA SER A 125 -2.73 21.19 35.37
C SER A 125 -3.82 20.42 36.09
N ASN A 126 -4.83 21.12 36.61
CA ASN A 126 -5.98 20.51 37.27
C ASN A 126 -6.87 19.71 36.29
N GLU A 127 -6.71 19.92 34.99
CA GLU A 127 -7.51 19.28 33.96
C GLU A 127 -6.77 18.09 33.31
N PRO A 128 -7.46 16.97 33.04
CA PRO A 128 -6.87 15.81 32.40
C PRO A 128 -6.51 16.11 30.94
N LEU A 129 -5.27 15.83 30.55
CA LEU A 129 -4.78 16.10 29.21
C LEU A 129 -5.02 14.91 28.27
N ILE A 130 -6.28 14.74 27.86
CA ILE A 130 -6.75 13.58 27.09
C ILE A 130 -6.50 13.74 25.58
N VAL A 131 -5.86 12.73 24.99
CA VAL A 131 -5.59 12.67 23.54
C VAL A 131 -5.93 11.27 23.02
N GLY A 132 -6.43 11.18 21.79
CA GLY A 132 -6.54 9.88 21.12
C GLY A 132 -5.16 9.31 20.79
N GLU A 133 -4.92 8.02 21.07
CA GLU A 133 -3.60 7.39 20.90
C GLU A 133 -3.03 7.58 19.48
N HIS A 134 -3.88 7.43 18.46
CA HIS A 134 -3.45 7.63 17.06
C HIS A 134 -3.05 9.09 16.79
N CYS A 135 -3.86 10.05 17.24
CA CYS A 135 -3.56 11.48 17.07
C CYS A 135 -2.23 11.85 17.73
N LEU A 136 -1.98 11.38 18.95
CA LEU A 136 -0.73 11.64 19.65
C LEU A 136 0.47 11.04 18.92
N LYS A 137 0.40 9.75 18.52
CA LYS A 137 1.48 9.10 17.77
C LYS A 137 1.80 9.81 16.45
N GLN A 138 0.77 10.24 15.71
CA GLN A 138 0.96 10.98 14.47
C GLN A 138 1.63 12.33 14.73
N TYR A 139 1.17 13.07 15.76
CA TYR A 139 1.75 14.35 16.13
C TYR A 139 3.23 14.22 16.52
N LEU A 140 3.57 13.27 17.39
CA LEU A 140 4.94 13.07 17.86
C LEU A 140 5.91 12.74 16.73
N ARG A 141 5.49 11.93 15.73
CA ARG A 141 6.29 11.63 14.54
C ARG A 141 6.59 12.86 13.69
N GLN A 142 5.66 13.82 13.63
CA GLN A 142 5.78 15.02 12.81
C GLN A 142 6.54 16.15 13.53
N ASN A 143 6.62 16.10 14.87
CA ASN A 143 7.13 17.20 15.70
C ASN A 143 8.28 16.75 16.61
N SER A 144 9.14 15.83 16.15
CA SER A 144 10.36 15.41 16.87
C SER A 144 10.11 14.97 18.33
N ASN A 145 8.99 14.29 18.59
CA ASN A 145 8.53 13.90 19.93
C ASN A 145 8.27 15.06 20.92
N ASN A 146 8.06 16.28 20.43
CA ASN A 146 7.66 17.41 21.25
C ASN A 146 6.23 17.24 21.77
N CYS A 147 6.01 17.63 23.02
CA CYS A 147 4.70 17.58 23.64
C CYS A 147 3.71 18.57 22.96
N PRO A 148 2.45 18.15 22.71
CA PRO A 148 1.46 19.01 22.06
C PRO A 148 0.85 20.09 22.96
N VAL A 149 1.13 20.07 24.26
CA VAL A 149 0.59 21.02 25.25
C VAL A 149 1.56 22.19 25.40
N GLU A 150 2.83 21.91 25.68
CA GLU A 150 3.92 22.89 25.65
C GLU A 150 5.17 22.28 25.01
N SER A 151 6.00 23.12 24.39
CA SER A 151 7.19 22.67 23.67
C SER A 151 8.28 22.18 24.62
N HIS A 152 8.30 20.89 24.88
CA HIS A 152 9.39 20.19 25.54
C HIS A 152 9.61 18.82 24.87
N GLU A 153 10.85 18.32 24.94
CA GLU A 153 11.19 17.02 24.38
C GLU A 153 10.63 15.87 25.22
N HIS A 154 10.55 14.68 24.61
CA HIS A 154 10.21 13.42 25.28
C HIS A 154 8.84 13.42 25.97
N CYS A 155 7.78 13.74 25.22
CA CYS A 155 6.40 13.66 25.71
C CYS A 155 6.11 12.30 26.37
N LYS A 156 5.66 12.32 27.64
CA LYS A 156 5.23 11.14 28.39
C LYS A 156 3.72 11.04 28.40
N TYR A 157 3.21 9.83 28.21
CA TYR A 157 1.78 9.57 28.23
C TYR A 157 1.49 8.17 28.72
N THR A 158 0.30 7.97 29.31
CA THR A 158 -0.15 6.68 29.85
C THR A 158 -1.52 6.31 29.31
N LYS A 159 -1.74 5.00 29.11
CA LYS A 159 -3.05 4.48 28.72
C LYS A 159 -4.00 4.50 29.91
N VAL A 160 -5.10 5.25 29.81
CA VAL A 160 -6.09 5.35 30.90
C VAL A 160 -7.24 4.39 30.64
N LYS A 161 -7.16 3.20 31.26
CA LYS A 161 -8.17 2.13 31.08
C LYS A 161 -9.58 2.57 31.48
N LEU A 162 -9.70 3.43 32.49
CA LEU A 162 -10.99 3.90 32.99
C LEU A 162 -11.71 4.78 31.96
N ILE A 163 -11.01 5.78 31.41
CA ILE A 163 -11.55 6.66 30.37
C ILE A 163 -11.91 5.85 29.12
N HIS A 164 -11.07 4.89 28.73
CA HIS A 164 -11.39 3.99 27.62
C HIS A 164 -12.69 3.22 27.85
N ARG A 165 -12.96 2.76 29.08
CA ARG A 165 -14.25 2.12 29.43
C ARG A 165 -15.40 3.10 29.28
N TYR A 166 -15.30 4.32 29.80
CA TYR A 166 -16.38 5.32 29.66
C TYR A 166 -16.68 5.64 28.19
N VAL A 167 -15.65 5.93 27.39
CA VAL A 167 -15.81 6.16 25.94
C VAL A 167 -16.46 4.94 25.25
N SER A 168 -16.08 3.72 25.64
CA SER A 168 -16.65 2.48 25.10
C SER A 168 -18.14 2.29 25.41
N GLU A 169 -18.65 2.90 26.48
CA GLU A 169 -20.05 2.83 26.90
C GLU A 169 -20.93 3.95 26.32
N LEU A 170 -20.34 4.97 25.68
CA LEU A 170 -21.11 6.02 25.00
C LEU A 170 -22.06 5.40 23.97
N ARG A 171 -23.29 5.91 23.93
CA ARG A 171 -24.30 5.45 22.97
C ARG A 171 -24.12 6.12 21.63
N VAL A 172 -24.22 5.37 20.55
CA VAL A 172 -24.01 5.92 19.22
C VAL A 172 -24.96 5.32 18.19
N THR A 173 -25.31 6.14 17.20
CA THR A 173 -26.03 5.72 16.00
C THR A 173 -25.06 5.08 15.01
N CYS A 174 -25.58 4.42 13.97
CA CYS A 174 -24.71 3.95 12.89
C CYS A 174 -24.05 5.16 12.20
N PRO A 175 -22.71 5.23 12.10
CA PRO A 175 -22.02 6.35 11.44
C PRO A 175 -22.36 6.43 9.95
N LEU A 176 -22.59 5.28 9.29
CA LEU A 176 -23.04 5.25 7.90
C LEU A 176 -24.46 5.82 7.73
N GLN A 177 -25.34 5.61 8.72
CA GLN A 177 -26.67 6.21 8.73
C GLN A 177 -26.57 7.72 8.92
N PHE A 178 -25.78 8.16 9.91
CA PHE A 178 -25.57 9.59 10.18
C PHE A 178 -25.09 10.35 8.93
N GLU A 179 -24.16 9.77 8.18
CA GLU A 179 -23.66 10.40 6.96
C GLU A 179 -24.69 10.43 5.83
N GLN A 180 -25.53 9.41 5.71
CA GLN A 180 -26.66 9.43 4.78
C GLN A 180 -27.68 10.51 5.16
N ASP A 181 -28.04 10.61 6.44
CA ASP A 181 -28.98 11.61 6.93
C ASP A 181 -28.48 13.03 6.63
N LEU A 182 -27.19 13.28 6.80
CA LEU A 182 -26.55 14.55 6.41
C LEU A 182 -26.67 14.84 4.91
N GLN A 183 -26.55 13.83 4.05
CA GLN A 183 -26.65 13.99 2.60
C GLN A 183 -28.11 14.20 2.15
N THR A 184 -29.07 13.50 2.75
CA THR A 184 -30.50 13.61 2.43
C THR A 184 -31.06 14.98 2.80
N CYS A 185 -30.60 15.61 3.89
CA CYS A 185 -30.97 16.99 4.25
C CYS A 185 -30.58 18.05 3.20
N VAL A 186 -29.61 17.77 2.32
CA VAL A 186 -29.16 18.70 1.29
C VAL A 186 -29.93 18.52 -0.03
N GLN A 187 -30.60 17.37 -0.23
CA GLN A 187 -31.17 16.96 -1.53
C GLN A 187 -32.70 16.87 -1.56
N THR A 188 -33.41 17.36 -0.53
CA THR A 188 -34.87 17.42 -0.55
C THR A 188 -35.37 18.34 -1.66
N GLN A 189 -35.68 17.75 -2.83
CA GLN A 189 -36.92 18.03 -3.55
C GLN A 189 -37.30 17.05 -4.69
N GLN A 190 -36.49 16.06 -5.09
CA GLN A 190 -36.89 15.22 -6.23
C GLN A 190 -36.63 13.72 -6.05
N THR A 191 -37.76 13.00 -5.87
CA THR A 191 -38.06 11.65 -6.40
C THR A 191 -37.21 10.46 -5.92
N ASN A 192 -37.81 9.59 -5.10
CA ASN A 192 -38.47 8.35 -5.55
C ASN A 192 -38.67 7.36 -4.40
N GLU A 193 -39.76 6.60 -4.50
CA GLU A 193 -40.24 5.52 -3.62
C GLU A 193 -39.34 4.26 -3.63
N GLY A 194 -38.01 4.44 -3.65
CA GLY A 194 -37.07 3.36 -3.38
C GLY A 194 -37.04 3.12 -1.88
N LYS A 195 -37.40 1.92 -1.43
CA LYS A 195 -37.30 1.48 -0.02
C LYS A 195 -35.91 1.82 0.52
N GLU A 196 -35.84 2.91 1.28
CA GLU A 196 -34.62 3.39 1.90
C GLU A 196 -34.17 2.32 2.90
N THR A 197 -33.08 1.62 2.59
CA THR A 197 -32.54 0.63 3.51
C THR A 197 -31.96 1.38 4.70
N ASN A 198 -32.73 1.53 5.77
CA ASN A 198 -32.26 2.18 6.98
C ASN A 198 -31.39 1.23 7.82
N CYS A 199 -30.50 1.80 8.62
CA CYS A 199 -29.82 1.13 9.69
C CYS A 199 -30.31 1.67 11.02
N ASN A 200 -31.02 0.83 11.78
CA ASN A 200 -31.60 1.20 13.08
C ASN A 200 -30.63 0.90 14.24
N PHE A 201 -29.33 0.83 13.97
CA PHE A 201 -28.36 0.56 15.02
C PHE A 201 -28.28 1.75 15.97
N ASN A 202 -28.54 1.46 17.24
CA ASN A 202 -28.37 2.37 18.35
C ASN A 202 -27.80 1.56 19.52
N GLY A 203 -26.48 1.57 19.65
CA GLY A 203 -25.73 0.71 20.56
C GLY A 203 -24.54 1.43 21.20
N LYS A 204 -23.64 0.69 21.83
CA LYS A 204 -22.45 1.27 22.46
C LYS A 204 -21.29 1.38 21.48
N VAL A 205 -20.36 2.31 21.69
CA VAL A 205 -19.13 2.45 20.86
C VAL A 205 -18.39 1.11 20.72
N LYS A 206 -18.27 0.31 21.78
CA LYS A 206 -17.61 -1.00 21.72
C LYS A 206 -18.28 -2.02 20.80
N GLU A 207 -19.59 -1.92 20.59
CA GLU A 207 -20.39 -2.81 19.74
C GLU A 207 -20.35 -2.36 18.26
N LEU A 208 -19.93 -1.12 18.01
CA LEU A 208 -19.97 -0.51 16.69
C LEU A 208 -19.13 -1.26 15.65
N LYS A 209 -17.96 -1.76 16.05
CA LYS A 209 -17.09 -2.51 15.13
C LYS A 209 -17.77 -3.79 14.64
N GLU A 210 -18.30 -4.57 15.56
CA GLU A 210 -19.02 -5.81 15.23
C GLU A 210 -20.25 -5.50 14.38
N HIS A 211 -20.98 -4.43 14.70
CA HIS A 211 -22.11 -3.98 13.90
C HIS A 211 -21.71 -3.68 12.46
N LEU A 212 -20.72 -2.80 12.26
CA LEU A 212 -20.23 -2.44 10.94
C LEU A 212 -19.72 -3.67 10.20
N GLU A 213 -19.01 -4.58 10.85
CA GLU A 213 -18.44 -5.73 10.18
C GLU A 213 -19.50 -6.79 9.78
N ASN A 214 -20.51 -7.02 10.63
CA ASN A 214 -21.33 -8.22 10.50
C ASN A 214 -22.82 -7.96 10.25
N SER A 215 -23.39 -6.87 10.77
CA SER A 215 -24.84 -6.67 10.82
C SER A 215 -25.34 -5.39 10.16
N CYS A 216 -24.46 -4.46 9.77
CA CYS A 216 -24.86 -3.20 9.16
C CYS A 216 -25.46 -3.41 7.76
N SER A 217 -26.74 -3.03 7.61
CA SER A 217 -27.47 -3.03 6.34
C SER A 217 -26.90 -2.03 5.33
N LEU A 218 -26.36 -0.92 5.84
CA LEU A 218 -25.79 0.16 5.03
C LEU A 218 -24.39 -0.11 4.52
N ARG A 219 -23.77 -1.19 4.99
CA ARG A 219 -22.47 -1.60 4.50
C ARG A 219 -22.52 -1.94 3.02
N CYS A 220 -21.59 -1.37 2.26
CA CYS A 220 -21.34 -1.66 0.87
C CYS A 220 -20.15 -2.62 0.75
N PHE A 221 -20.34 -3.68 -0.01
CA PHE A 221 -19.28 -4.63 -0.33
C PHE A 221 -18.73 -4.31 -1.71
N GLY A 222 -17.41 -4.27 -1.82
CA GLY A 222 -16.77 -4.22 -3.13
C GLY A 222 -17.10 -5.46 -3.94
N CYS A 223 -17.33 -5.27 -5.23
CA CYS A 223 -17.52 -6.38 -6.16
C CYS A 223 -16.34 -7.37 -6.07
N TRP A 224 -16.62 -8.67 -6.13
CA TRP A 224 -15.60 -9.72 -6.10
C TRP A 224 -14.59 -9.61 -7.25
N PHE A 225 -14.97 -8.93 -8.33
CA PHE A 225 -14.11 -8.67 -9.49
C PHE A 225 -13.32 -7.34 -9.38
N LYS A 226 -13.26 -6.70 -8.21
CA LYS A 226 -12.43 -5.50 -7.96
C LYS A 226 -10.95 -5.68 -8.35
N PRO A 227 -10.28 -6.82 -8.06
CA PRO A 227 -8.90 -7.04 -8.51
C PRO A 227 -8.71 -7.05 -10.03
N PHE A 228 -9.78 -7.30 -10.78
CA PHE A 228 -9.77 -7.33 -12.25
C PHE A 228 -10.27 -6.02 -12.87
N GLY A 229 -10.63 -5.02 -12.05
CA GLY A 229 -11.04 -3.68 -12.51
C GLY A 229 -12.52 -3.34 -12.33
N CYS A 230 -13.34 -4.19 -11.70
CA CYS A 230 -14.72 -3.82 -11.36
C CYS A 230 -14.76 -2.96 -10.09
N ASN A 231 -14.91 -1.65 -10.24
CA ASN A 231 -14.94 -0.70 -9.12
C ASN A 231 -16.31 -0.50 -8.47
N HIS A 232 -17.29 -1.37 -8.77
CA HIS A 232 -18.63 -1.26 -8.22
C HIS A 232 -18.65 -1.71 -6.76
N ASN A 233 -19.35 -0.93 -5.92
CA ASN A 233 -19.60 -1.27 -4.53
C ASN A 233 -21.11 -1.24 -4.32
N CYS A 234 -21.67 -2.31 -3.75
CA CYS A 234 -23.11 -2.46 -3.62
C CYS A 234 -23.46 -3.07 -2.28
N HIS A 235 -24.71 -2.93 -1.87
CA HIS A 235 -25.15 -3.55 -0.62
C HIS A 235 -25.12 -5.07 -0.72
N LYS A 236 -25.01 -5.74 0.43
CA LYS A 236 -24.97 -7.21 0.51
C LYS A 236 -26.12 -7.88 -0.26
N HIS A 237 -27.32 -7.29 -0.21
CA HIS A 237 -28.50 -7.83 -0.89
C HIS A 237 -28.49 -7.58 -2.41
N GLU A 238 -27.87 -6.50 -2.87
CA GLU A 238 -27.74 -6.16 -4.30
C GLU A 238 -26.55 -6.88 -4.96
N LEU A 239 -25.54 -7.28 -4.19
CA LEU A 239 -24.32 -7.90 -4.69
C LEU A 239 -24.62 -9.11 -5.59
N LYS A 240 -25.57 -9.98 -5.19
CA LYS A 240 -25.97 -11.12 -6.00
C LYS A 240 -26.56 -10.70 -7.34
N GLN A 241 -27.43 -9.70 -7.35
CA GLN A 241 -28.05 -9.18 -8.57
C GLN A 241 -27.01 -8.49 -9.46
N HIS A 242 -26.11 -7.70 -8.89
CA HIS A 242 -24.99 -7.10 -9.60
C HIS A 242 -24.13 -8.16 -10.29
N LEU A 243 -23.73 -9.21 -9.56
CA LEU A 243 -22.91 -10.30 -10.09
C LEU A 243 -23.59 -11.03 -11.26
N ILE A 244 -24.89 -11.30 -11.15
CA ILE A 244 -25.68 -11.97 -12.19
C ILE A 244 -25.83 -11.06 -13.42
N SER A 245 -26.27 -9.82 -13.23
CA SER A 245 -26.54 -8.88 -14.34
C SER A 245 -25.28 -8.40 -15.06
N ASN A 246 -24.12 -8.43 -14.41
CA ASN A 246 -22.83 -8.01 -14.97
C ASN A 246 -21.88 -9.19 -15.24
N MET A 247 -22.38 -10.44 -15.26
CA MET A 247 -21.52 -11.62 -15.38
C MET A 247 -20.65 -11.61 -16.65
N GLN A 248 -21.20 -11.18 -17.79
CA GLN A 248 -20.43 -11.06 -19.03
C GLN A 248 -19.29 -10.05 -18.91
N PHE A 249 -19.58 -8.85 -18.37
CA PHE A 249 -18.57 -7.83 -18.12
C PHE A 249 -17.47 -8.34 -17.18
N HIS A 250 -17.84 -9.05 -16.11
CA HIS A 250 -16.88 -9.65 -15.19
C HIS A 250 -16.01 -10.71 -15.87
N PHE A 251 -16.59 -11.53 -16.74
CA PHE A 251 -15.84 -12.52 -17.52
C PHE A 251 -14.84 -11.85 -18.48
N ASP A 252 -15.23 -10.77 -19.15
CA ASP A 252 -14.35 -10.00 -20.02
C ASP A 252 -13.15 -9.42 -19.25
N LEU A 253 -13.35 -8.90 -18.04
CA LEU A 253 -12.27 -8.41 -17.18
C LEU A 253 -11.27 -9.52 -16.83
N VAL A 254 -11.76 -10.72 -16.51
CA VAL A 254 -10.90 -11.88 -16.21
C VAL A 254 -10.13 -12.31 -17.46
N LEU A 255 -10.78 -12.36 -18.63
CA LEU A 255 -10.12 -12.70 -19.89
C LEU A 255 -9.03 -11.70 -20.26
N GLN A 256 -9.29 -10.40 -20.12
CA GLN A 256 -8.30 -9.35 -20.35
C GLN A 256 -7.09 -9.51 -19.43
N SER A 257 -7.34 -9.80 -18.16
CA SER A 257 -6.27 -10.03 -17.17
C SER A 257 -5.43 -11.27 -17.51
N PHE A 258 -6.07 -12.34 -17.97
CA PHE A 258 -5.37 -13.54 -18.43
C PHE A 258 -4.53 -13.30 -19.69
N GLN A 259 -5.06 -12.53 -20.65
CA GLN A 259 -4.32 -12.16 -21.86
C GLN A 259 -3.08 -11.31 -21.52
N ALA A 260 -3.22 -10.32 -20.62
CA ALA A 260 -2.10 -9.52 -20.14
C ALA A 260 -1.04 -10.37 -19.43
N LEU A 261 -1.47 -11.33 -18.61
CA LEU A 261 -0.58 -12.28 -17.96
C LEU A 261 0.16 -13.15 -19.00
N LYS A 262 -0.54 -13.67 -20.00
CA LYS A 262 0.06 -14.47 -21.09
C LYS A 262 1.11 -13.67 -21.86
N GLN A 263 0.83 -12.41 -22.20
CA GLN A 263 1.79 -11.52 -22.86
C GLN A 263 3.03 -11.27 -21.98
N THR A 264 2.83 -11.07 -20.67
CA THR A 264 3.93 -10.90 -19.71
C THR A 264 4.80 -12.14 -19.63
N LEU A 265 4.20 -13.33 -19.58
CA LEU A 265 4.93 -14.61 -19.58
C LEU A 265 5.69 -14.83 -20.89
N GLN A 266 5.11 -14.50 -22.05
CA GLN A 266 5.78 -14.57 -23.34
C GLN A 266 6.99 -13.61 -23.40
N LEU A 267 6.83 -12.38 -22.89
CA LEU A 267 7.93 -11.43 -22.79
C LEU A 267 9.07 -11.96 -21.90
N LEU A 268 8.73 -12.51 -20.74
CA LEU A 268 9.71 -13.12 -19.83
C LEU A 268 10.44 -14.31 -20.48
N GLN A 269 9.73 -15.16 -21.25
CA GLN A 269 10.35 -16.25 -22.01
C GLN A 269 11.36 -15.74 -23.04
N VAL A 270 11.03 -14.68 -23.79
CA VAL A 270 11.94 -14.05 -24.74
C VAL A 270 13.15 -13.44 -24.03
N LEU A 271 12.94 -12.73 -22.91
CA LEU A 271 14.02 -12.14 -22.11
C LEU A 271 14.98 -13.21 -21.57
N LEU A 272 14.44 -14.32 -21.05
CA LEU A 272 15.25 -15.46 -20.59
C LEU A 272 16.05 -16.05 -21.77
N PHE A 273 15.43 -16.28 -22.92
CA PHE A 273 16.11 -16.82 -24.10
C PHE A 273 17.26 -15.92 -24.58
N VAL A 274 17.04 -14.60 -24.64
CA VAL A 274 18.07 -13.60 -24.96
C VAL A 274 19.19 -13.62 -23.92
N PHE A 275 18.85 -13.72 -22.63
CA PHE A 275 19.84 -13.83 -21.55
C PHE A 275 20.66 -15.11 -21.64
N PHE A 276 20.07 -16.25 -21.99
CA PHE A 276 20.79 -17.51 -22.18
C PHE A 276 21.75 -17.45 -23.38
N ILE A 277 21.29 -16.99 -24.56
CA ILE A 277 22.13 -16.85 -25.76
C ILE A 277 23.30 -15.89 -25.51
N ASN A 278 23.03 -14.75 -24.89
CA ASN A 278 24.07 -13.78 -24.59
C ASN A 278 24.95 -14.23 -23.42
N GLY A 279 24.42 -15.01 -22.47
CA GLY A 279 25.16 -15.64 -21.40
C GLY A 279 26.27 -16.56 -21.90
N ASP A 280 26.03 -17.31 -22.96
CA ASP A 280 27.05 -18.17 -23.57
C ASP A 280 28.12 -17.37 -24.35
N LYS A 281 27.74 -16.24 -24.96
CA LYS A 281 28.70 -15.24 -25.50
C LYS A 281 29.51 -14.54 -24.40
N ILE A 282 28.94 -14.36 -23.21
CA ILE A 282 29.62 -13.76 -22.05
C ILE A 282 30.56 -14.80 -21.39
N LYS A 283 30.19 -16.09 -21.31
CA LYS A 283 31.08 -17.16 -20.83
C LYS A 283 32.32 -17.32 -21.72
N THR A 284 32.16 -17.23 -23.04
CA THR A 284 33.29 -17.28 -23.99
C THR A 284 34.18 -16.04 -23.92
N LYS A 285 33.61 -14.84 -23.75
CA LYS A 285 34.39 -13.62 -23.49
C LYS A 285 35.12 -13.66 -22.14
N LYS A 286 34.47 -14.13 -21.06
CA LYS A 286 35.11 -14.27 -19.73
C LYS A 286 36.28 -15.24 -19.73
N LYS A 287 36.20 -16.37 -20.46
CA LYS A 287 37.34 -17.29 -20.61
C LYS A 287 38.53 -16.63 -21.33
N LYS A 288 38.27 -15.80 -22.35
CA LYS A 288 39.33 -15.08 -23.08
C LYS A 288 40.00 -14.00 -22.23
N TYR A 289 39.22 -13.23 -21.47
CA TYR A 289 39.76 -12.22 -20.53
C TYR A 289 40.53 -12.86 -19.37
N PHE A 290 40.03 -13.96 -18.79
CA PHE A 290 40.71 -14.68 -17.72
C PHE A 290 42.06 -15.27 -18.18
N PHE A 291 42.14 -15.80 -19.40
CA PHE A 291 43.40 -16.29 -19.97
C PHE A 291 44.40 -15.15 -20.21
N PHE A 292 43.92 -13.97 -20.62
CA PHE A 292 44.77 -12.79 -20.81
C PHE A 292 45.34 -12.29 -19.48
N PHE A 293 44.49 -12.17 -18.45
CA PHE A 293 44.90 -11.71 -17.11
C PHE A 293 45.92 -12.65 -16.47
N LYS A 294 45.72 -13.97 -16.58
CA LYS A 294 46.65 -14.97 -16.03
C LYS A 294 48.02 -14.96 -16.73
N LYS A 295 48.06 -14.60 -18.03
CA LYS A 295 49.31 -14.44 -18.78
C LYS A 295 50.07 -13.20 -18.30
N GLU A 296 49.37 -12.11 -18.02
CA GLU A 296 49.94 -10.85 -17.55
C GLU A 296 50.51 -10.97 -16.12
N GLU A 297 49.78 -11.61 -15.20
CA GLU A 297 50.31 -11.93 -13.86
C GLU A 297 51.55 -12.82 -13.93
N SER A 298 51.55 -13.84 -14.81
CA SER A 298 52.72 -14.69 -14.99
C SER A 298 53.94 -13.92 -15.51
N THR A 299 53.74 -12.95 -16.41
CA THR A 299 54.83 -12.08 -16.88
C THR A 299 55.34 -11.13 -15.81
N GLN A 300 54.44 -10.54 -15.01
CA GLN A 300 54.84 -9.66 -13.91
C GLN A 300 55.61 -10.42 -12.83
N LEU A 301 55.17 -11.63 -12.47
CA LEU A 301 55.86 -12.47 -11.48
C LEU A 301 57.25 -12.90 -11.98
N LYS A 302 57.39 -13.21 -13.27
CA LYS A 302 58.69 -13.51 -13.89
C LYS A 302 59.64 -12.31 -13.80
N LEU A 303 59.15 -11.11 -14.11
CA LEU A 303 59.94 -9.88 -14.04
C LEU A 303 60.37 -9.57 -12.59
N GLN A 304 59.47 -9.77 -11.62
CA GLN A 304 59.78 -9.57 -10.21
C GLN A 304 60.83 -10.56 -9.69
N ASN A 305 60.72 -11.83 -10.08
CA ASN A 305 61.72 -12.85 -9.74
C ASN A 305 63.08 -12.56 -10.37
N GLU A 306 63.11 -12.05 -11.60
CA GLU A 306 64.35 -11.64 -12.28
C GLU A 306 65.00 -10.45 -11.58
N LYS A 307 64.21 -9.43 -11.21
CA LYS A 307 64.68 -8.28 -10.44
C LYS A 307 65.28 -8.72 -9.09
N LEU A 308 64.59 -9.59 -8.35
CA LEU A 308 65.08 -10.10 -7.07
C LEU A 308 66.40 -10.89 -7.25
N ARG A 309 66.52 -11.65 -8.34
CA ARG A 309 67.75 -12.38 -8.68
C ARG A 309 68.92 -11.43 -8.92
N LEU A 310 68.70 -10.33 -9.63
CA LEU A 310 69.73 -9.30 -9.87
C LEU A 310 70.13 -8.57 -8.58
N GLU A 311 69.16 -8.27 -7.70
CA GLU A 311 69.43 -7.66 -6.39
C GLU A 311 70.29 -8.57 -5.50
N MET A 312 70.01 -9.88 -5.48
CA MET A 312 70.84 -10.85 -4.77
C MET A 312 72.26 -10.95 -5.34
N GLN A 313 72.42 -10.94 -6.66
CA GLN A 313 73.74 -10.93 -7.31
C GLN A 313 74.53 -9.67 -6.96
N SER A 314 73.89 -8.50 -7.04
CA SER A 314 74.50 -7.22 -6.67
C SER A 314 74.91 -7.19 -5.19
N LYS A 315 74.11 -7.78 -4.30
CA LYS A 315 74.46 -7.89 -2.88
C LYS A 315 75.70 -8.76 -2.65
N ARG A 316 75.79 -9.91 -3.33
CA ARG A 316 76.98 -10.78 -3.25
C ARG A 316 78.26 -10.06 -3.68
N LEU A 317 78.21 -9.30 -4.78
CA LEU A 317 79.35 -8.52 -5.24
C LEU A 317 79.78 -7.46 -4.21
N ARG A 318 78.82 -6.75 -3.58
CA ARG A 318 79.14 -5.80 -2.50
C ARG A 318 79.76 -6.49 -1.28
N ASP A 319 79.25 -7.66 -0.91
CA ASP A 319 79.78 -8.42 0.22
C ASP A 319 81.21 -8.92 -0.09
N GLU A 320 81.50 -9.33 -1.33
CA GLU A 320 82.83 -9.70 -1.82
C GLU A 320 83.80 -8.49 -1.83
N GLU A 321 83.36 -7.31 -2.30
CA GLU A 321 84.13 -6.06 -2.25
C GLU A 321 84.44 -5.63 -0.80
N ASN A 322 83.47 -5.77 0.11
CA ASN A 322 83.69 -5.45 1.52
C ASN A 322 84.70 -6.42 2.17
N MET A 323 84.68 -7.70 1.78
CA MET A 323 85.67 -8.68 2.26
C MET A 323 87.08 -8.41 1.73
N THR A 324 87.24 -7.93 0.49
CA THR A 324 88.56 -7.56 -0.04
C THR A 324 89.12 -6.31 0.63
N ILE A 325 88.29 -5.31 0.95
CA ILE A 325 88.72 -4.12 1.71
C ILE A 325 89.26 -4.52 3.09
N PHE A 326 88.60 -5.42 3.81
CA PHE A 326 89.04 -5.85 5.15
C PHE A 326 90.40 -6.57 5.15
N LYS A 327 90.76 -7.25 4.06
CA LYS A 327 92.07 -7.91 3.92
C LYS A 327 93.23 -6.95 3.63
N GLY A 328 92.96 -5.69 3.29
CA GLY A 328 94.00 -4.68 3.02
C GLY A 328 94.51 -3.93 4.25
N TYR A 329 93.91 -4.14 5.42
CA TYR A 329 94.25 -3.45 6.68
C TYR A 329 94.84 -4.38 7.75
N SER A 330 95.13 -5.64 7.40
CA SER A 330 95.93 -6.59 8.18
C SER A 330 97.23 -6.85 7.45
#